data_AF-A0A086JXU6-F1
#
_entry.id   AF-A0A086JXU6-F1
#
_cell.length_a   1.000
_cell.length_b   1.000
_cell.length_c   1.000
_cell.angle_alpha   90.00
_cell.angle_beta   90.00
_cell.angle_gamma   90.00
#
_symmetry.space_group_name_H-M   'P 1'
#
loop_
_entity.id
_entity.type
_entity.pdbx_description
1 polymer ?
#
loop_
_entity_poly.entity_id
_entity_poly.type
_entity_poly.pdbx_seq_one_letter_code
_entity_poly.pdbx_strand_id
1 'polypeptide(L)'
;MQSTGQQKPKRDVFLVDEGGRSLVLTLWGEKTETLPEEQLCQKPLVLLKSVKVGDWNGRKLDSQGSTRVELFPDGNRAAEVQDWWNQEGSRRGSFASLSGGGLAVGRKEILKSLEQVAQEAAQAEAAVR
;
A
#
# COMPACT_ATOMS: atom_id res chain seq x y z
N MET A 1 27.84 10.90 -20.50
CA MET A 1 27.67 10.34 -19.14
C MET A 1 26.48 9.41 -19.18
N GLN A 2 26.77 8.13 -19.35
CA GLN A 2 25.78 7.06 -19.50
C GLN A 2 24.97 6.91 -18.20
N SER A 3 23.69 7.26 -18.24
CA SER A 3 22.74 6.86 -17.21
C SER A 3 22.60 5.35 -17.30
N THR A 4 23.40 4.62 -16.52
CA THR A 4 23.22 3.19 -16.32
C THR A 4 21.84 3.02 -15.71
N GLY A 5 20.89 2.58 -16.53
CA GLY A 5 19.56 2.15 -16.10
C GLY A 5 19.68 0.90 -15.25
N GLN A 6 20.28 1.02 -14.06
CA GLN A 6 20.19 -0.01 -13.04
C GLN A 6 18.72 -0.14 -12.70
N GLN A 7 18.14 -1.26 -13.12
CA GLN A 7 16.80 -1.66 -12.75
C GLN A 7 16.81 -1.90 -11.24
N LYS A 8 16.47 -0.86 -10.49
CA LYS A 8 16.31 -0.96 -9.05
C LYS A 8 15.01 -1.71 -8.80
N PRO A 9 14.99 -2.72 -7.91
CA PRO A 9 13.75 -3.33 -7.51
C PRO A 9 12.82 -2.23 -6.96
N LYS A 10 11.55 -2.33 -7.35
CA LYS A 10 10.50 -1.35 -7.04
C LYS A 10 9.36 -2.10 -6.37
N ARG A 11 8.84 -1.58 -5.28
CA ARG A 11 7.61 -2.08 -4.66
C ARG A 11 6.74 -0.92 -4.19
N ASP A 12 5.46 -0.96 -4.52
CA ASP A 12 4.50 0.04 -4.07
C ASP A 12 3.76 -0.50 -2.83
N VAL A 13 3.75 0.26 -1.74
CA VAL A 13 3.02 -0.08 -0.50
C VAL A 13 1.99 1.00 -0.19
N PHE A 14 0.85 0.59 0.33
CA PHE A 14 -0.24 1.51 0.68
C PHE A 14 -0.20 1.84 2.17
N LEU A 15 -0.25 3.13 2.47
CA LEU A 15 -0.32 3.66 3.82
C LEU A 15 -1.70 4.23 4.07
N VAL A 16 -2.18 4.12 5.29
CA VAL A 16 -3.45 4.68 5.74
C VAL A 16 -3.27 5.38 7.09
N ASP A 17 -4.09 6.38 7.36
CA ASP A 17 -4.11 7.11 8.64
C ASP A 17 -5.54 7.30 9.18
N GLU A 18 -5.62 7.86 10.39
CA GLU A 18 -6.90 8.13 11.08
C GLU A 18 -7.80 9.14 10.35
N GLY A 19 -7.26 9.92 9.41
CA GLY A 19 -8.03 10.79 8.53
C GLY A 19 -8.80 10.02 7.46
N GLY A 20 -8.71 8.68 7.41
CA GLY A 20 -9.40 7.86 6.44
C GLY A 20 -8.86 8.03 5.02
N ARG A 21 -7.61 8.47 4.90
CA ARG A 21 -6.92 8.70 3.63
C ARG A 21 -5.93 7.57 3.37
N SER A 22 -5.67 7.28 2.10
CA SER A 22 -4.62 6.37 1.67
C SER A 22 -3.58 7.08 0.82
N LEU A 23 -2.33 6.62 0.88
CA LEU A 23 -1.24 7.15 0.09
C LEU A 23 -0.27 6.04 -0.28
N VAL A 24 0.28 6.10 -1.50
CA VAL A 24 1.28 5.15 -1.99
C VAL A 24 2.68 5.58 -1.59
N LEU A 25 3.42 4.68 -0.96
CA LEU A 25 4.86 4.76 -0.77
C LEU A 25 5.56 3.78 -1.72
N THR A 26 6.38 4.32 -2.61
CA THR A 26 7.24 3.53 -3.49
C THR A 26 8.56 3.23 -2.77
N LEU A 27 8.83 1.95 -2.52
CA LEU A 27 10.11 1.44 -2.06
C LEU A 27 11.01 1.13 -3.26
N TRP A 28 12.28 1.51 -3.15
CA TRP A 28 13.28 1.35 -4.19
C TRP A 28 14.53 0.65 -3.64
N GLY A 29 15.16 -0.19 -4.48
CA GLY A 29 16.45 -0.81 -4.16
C GLY A 29 16.39 -1.71 -2.93
N GLU A 30 17.40 -1.63 -2.08
CA GLU A 30 17.55 -2.43 -0.85
C GLU A 30 16.33 -2.39 0.05
N LYS A 31 15.54 -1.29 0.04
CA LYS A 31 14.32 -1.18 0.86
C LYS A 31 13.27 -2.21 0.51
N THR A 32 13.28 -2.70 -0.73
CA THR A 32 12.41 -3.80 -1.15
C THR A 32 12.87 -5.16 -0.63
N GLU A 33 14.12 -5.30 -0.21
CA GLU A 33 14.65 -6.55 0.35
C GLU A 33 14.57 -6.53 1.87
N THR A 34 14.87 -5.38 2.50
CA THR A 34 14.81 -5.22 3.97
C THR A 34 13.39 -5.17 4.52
N LEU A 35 12.38 -4.90 3.67
CA LEU A 35 10.98 -4.90 4.04
C LEU A 35 10.29 -6.04 3.27
N PRO A 36 10.38 -7.28 3.77
CA PRO A 36 9.73 -8.43 3.16
C PRO A 36 8.21 -8.26 3.18
N GLU A 37 7.57 -8.77 2.14
CA GLU A 37 6.11 -8.73 1.99
C GLU A 37 5.39 -9.34 3.20
N GLU A 38 5.91 -10.44 3.76
CA GLU A 38 5.33 -11.09 4.94
C GLU A 38 5.20 -10.17 6.15
N GLN A 39 6.18 -9.28 6.37
CA GLN A 39 6.10 -8.29 7.45
C GLN A 39 5.08 -7.19 7.13
N LEU A 40 4.95 -6.80 5.87
CA LEU A 40 3.98 -5.77 5.44
C LEU A 40 2.53 -6.30 5.47
N CYS A 41 2.33 -7.59 5.15
CA CYS A 41 1.03 -8.26 5.20
C CYS A 41 0.44 -8.36 6.62
N GLN A 42 1.29 -8.28 7.65
CA GLN A 42 0.86 -8.19 9.05
C GLN A 42 0.23 -6.83 9.41
N LYS A 43 0.16 -5.89 8.46
CA LYS A 43 -0.35 -4.53 8.64
C LYS A 43 0.38 -3.82 9.79
N PRO A 44 1.71 -3.72 9.74
CA PRO A 44 2.49 -3.13 10.82
C PRO A 44 2.23 -1.63 10.88
N LEU A 45 2.37 -1.07 12.08
CA LEU A 45 2.59 0.37 12.23
C LEU A 45 3.95 0.72 11.65
N VAL A 46 4.02 1.82 10.92
CA VAL A 46 5.25 2.25 10.26
C VAL A 46 5.59 3.70 10.61
N LEU A 47 6.84 3.92 10.99
CA LEU A 47 7.43 5.25 11.12
C LEU A 47 8.37 5.48 9.94
N LEU A 48 8.14 6.58 9.24
CA LEU A 48 8.89 6.98 8.06
C LEU A 48 9.66 8.26 8.35
N LYS A 49 10.97 8.24 8.10
CA LYS A 49 11.83 9.40 8.23
C LYS A 49 12.64 9.61 6.96
N SER A 50 12.83 10.87 6.57
CA SER A 50 13.60 11.27 5.38
C SER A 50 13.07 10.62 4.08
N VAL A 51 11.75 10.59 3.92
CA VAL A 51 11.07 10.13 2.71
C VAL A 51 10.85 11.29 1.74
N LYS A 52 10.93 11.04 0.43
CA LYS A 52 10.61 12.07 -0.56
C LYS A 52 9.10 12.20 -0.68
N VAL A 53 8.59 13.42 -0.63
CA VAL A 53 7.23 13.73 -1.08
C VAL A 53 7.28 14.08 -2.56
N GLY A 54 6.46 13.40 -3.36
CA GLY A 54 6.27 13.70 -4.77
C GLY A 54 4.82 14.09 -5.03
N ASP A 55 4.62 15.16 -5.79
CA ASP A 55 3.28 15.65 -6.17
C ASP A 55 2.95 15.36 -7.65
N TRP A 56 3.82 14.59 -8.34
CA TRP A 56 3.62 14.25 -9.74
C TRP A 56 2.52 13.20 -9.90
N ASN A 57 1.39 13.65 -10.46
CA ASN A 57 0.14 12.91 -10.56
C ASN A 57 -0.39 12.57 -9.16
N GLY A 58 -0.74 13.59 -8.36
CA GLY A 58 -1.17 13.46 -6.97
C GLY A 58 -0.03 13.22 -5.98
N ARG A 59 -0.36 13.00 -4.70
CA ARG A 59 0.61 12.88 -3.61
C ARG A 59 1.06 11.43 -3.44
N LYS A 60 2.37 11.22 -3.54
CA LYS A 60 3.03 9.95 -3.32
C LYS A 60 4.30 10.14 -2.50
N LEU A 61 4.75 9.07 -1.87
CA LEU A 61 6.01 9.01 -1.17
C LEU A 61 6.98 8.13 -1.95
N ASP A 62 8.23 8.55 -2.05
CA ASP A 62 9.29 7.75 -2.68
C ASP A 62 10.43 7.56 -1.67
N SER A 63 10.83 6.31 -1.46
CA SER A 63 11.96 5.98 -0.62
C SER A 63 13.27 6.38 -1.30
N GLN A 64 14.12 7.08 -0.57
CA GLN A 64 15.49 7.42 -0.94
C GLN A 64 16.49 6.55 -0.15
N GLY A 65 17.77 6.59 -0.52
CA GLY A 65 18.81 5.89 0.24
C GLY A 65 18.89 6.34 1.71
N SER A 66 18.56 7.60 2.00
CA SER A 66 18.49 8.17 3.35
C SER A 66 17.18 7.87 4.08
N THR A 67 16.19 7.25 3.42
CA THR A 67 14.90 6.94 4.04
C THR A 67 15.08 5.85 5.08
N ARG A 68 14.57 6.13 6.29
CA ARG A 68 14.50 5.17 7.38
C ARG A 68 13.04 4.77 7.57
N VAL A 69 12.81 3.46 7.53
CA VAL A 69 11.52 2.83 7.80
C VAL A 69 11.69 2.01 9.06
N GLU A 70 10.84 2.24 10.05
CA GLU A 70 10.82 1.51 11.31
C GLU A 70 9.45 0.88 11.45
N LEU A 71 9.43 -0.45 11.62
CA LEU A 71 8.21 -1.22 11.84
C LEU A 71 7.95 -1.35 13.33
N PHE A 72 6.68 -1.32 13.73
CA PHE A 72 6.27 -1.36 15.12
C PHE A 72 6.96 -0.28 15.98
N PRO A 73 6.90 1.00 15.56
CA PRO A 73 7.45 2.08 16.37
C PRO A 73 6.74 2.17 17.72
N ASP A 74 7.50 2.47 18.76
CA ASP A 74 6.95 2.78 20.08
C ASP A 74 6.64 4.27 20.21
N GLY A 75 5.62 4.59 21.01
CA GLY A 75 5.30 5.96 21.41
C GLY A 75 3.82 6.29 21.28
N ASN A 76 3.43 7.45 21.83
CA ASN A 76 2.02 7.85 21.92
C ASN A 76 1.34 7.88 20.54
N ARG A 77 2.02 8.42 19.53
CA ARG A 77 1.44 8.53 18.18
C ARG A 77 1.19 7.15 17.54
N ALA A 78 2.08 6.20 17.77
CA ALA A 78 1.89 4.83 17.30
C ALA A 78 0.69 4.18 17.99
N ALA A 79 0.56 4.37 19.32
CA ALA A 79 -0.57 3.86 20.08
C ALA A 79 -1.91 4.45 19.62
N GLU A 80 -1.96 5.75 19.32
CA GLU A 80 -3.16 6.42 18.76
C GLU A 80 -3.60 5.82 17.43
N VAL A 81 -2.66 5.64 16.48
CA VAL A 81 -2.97 5.05 15.16
C VAL A 81 -3.37 3.59 15.30
N GLN A 82 -2.74 2.84 16.22
CA GLN A 82 -3.08 1.45 16.50
C GLN A 82 -4.50 1.31 17.05
N ASP A 83 -4.85 2.16 18.00
CA ASP A 83 -6.16 2.22 18.61
C ASP A 83 -7.24 2.56 17.56
N TRP A 84 -7.01 3.59 16.75
CA TRP A 84 -7.89 3.93 15.62
C TRP A 84 -8.05 2.75 14.65
N TRP A 85 -6.96 2.06 14.28
CA TRP A 85 -7.02 0.92 13.38
C TRP A 85 -7.89 -0.21 13.93
N ASN A 86 -7.76 -0.49 15.24
CA ASN A 86 -8.52 -1.53 15.92
C ASN A 86 -10.02 -1.18 16.05
N GLN A 87 -10.35 0.10 16.22
CA GLN A 87 -11.72 0.56 16.40
C GLN A 87 -12.48 0.77 15.08
N GLU A 88 -11.87 1.50 14.14
CA GLU A 88 -12.52 1.92 12.89
C GLU A 88 -11.74 1.45 11.64
N GLY A 89 -10.43 1.70 11.59
CA GLY A 89 -9.64 1.56 10.36
C GLY A 89 -9.73 0.17 9.73
N SER A 90 -9.64 -0.89 10.52
CA SER A 90 -9.74 -2.28 10.07
C SER A 90 -11.12 -2.68 9.52
N ARG A 91 -12.18 -1.96 9.90
CA ARG A 91 -13.57 -2.20 9.47
C ARG A 91 -13.96 -1.32 8.29
N ARG A 92 -13.12 -0.34 7.93
CA ARG A 92 -13.39 0.62 6.87
C ARG A 92 -13.31 -0.07 5.50
N GLY A 93 -14.36 0.07 4.70
CA GLY A 93 -14.41 -0.56 3.37
C GLY A 93 -13.52 0.11 2.32
N SER A 94 -13.15 1.38 2.49
CA SER A 94 -12.29 2.12 1.57
C SER A 94 -11.66 3.35 2.24
N PHE A 95 -10.56 3.82 1.65
CA PHE A 95 -9.80 5.00 2.07
C PHE A 95 -9.66 5.96 0.90
N ALA A 96 -9.84 7.25 1.16
CA ALA A 96 -9.71 8.29 0.13
C ALA A 96 -8.25 8.40 -0.32
N SER A 97 -7.94 8.01 -1.57
CA SER A 97 -6.57 8.03 -2.07
C SER A 97 -6.11 9.46 -2.37
N LEU A 98 -4.94 9.82 -1.83
CA LEU A 98 -4.24 11.06 -2.13
C LEU A 98 -3.32 10.93 -3.35
N SER A 99 -3.02 9.70 -3.78
CA SER A 99 -2.17 9.42 -4.94
C SER A 99 -2.99 9.50 -6.23
N GLY A 100 -2.49 10.25 -7.21
CA GLY A 100 -3.15 10.46 -8.49
C GLY A 100 -2.74 9.39 -9.49
N GLY A 101 -3.74 8.80 -10.15
CA GLY A 101 -3.56 7.66 -11.03
C GLY A 101 -3.95 6.35 -10.34
N GLY A 102 -5.23 6.01 -10.48
CA GLY A 102 -5.65 4.66 -10.87
C GLY A 102 -5.38 3.47 -9.94
N LEU A 103 -4.88 3.64 -8.72
CA LEU A 103 -4.94 2.60 -7.69
C LEU A 103 -5.82 3.11 -6.56
N ALA A 104 -7.13 3.12 -6.84
CA ALA A 104 -8.13 3.22 -5.81
C ALA A 104 -7.99 2.02 -4.87
N VAL A 105 -7.68 2.29 -3.60
CA VAL A 105 -7.93 1.37 -2.48
C VAL A 105 -9.44 1.10 -2.49
N GLY A 106 -9.80 0.02 -3.17
CA GLY A 106 -11.14 -0.18 -3.73
C GLY A 106 -11.17 -1.27 -4.80
N ARG A 107 -10.03 -1.62 -5.41
CA ARG A 107 -9.83 -3.04 -5.74
C ARG A 107 -9.69 -3.78 -4.43
N LYS A 108 -10.84 -4.12 -3.86
CA LYS A 108 -11.03 -5.36 -3.12
C LYS A 108 -10.12 -6.35 -3.83
N GLU A 109 -9.04 -6.78 -3.20
CA GLU A 109 -8.52 -8.10 -3.52
C GLU A 109 -9.73 -8.97 -3.23
N ILE A 110 -10.55 -9.18 -4.26
CA ILE A 110 -11.72 -10.02 -4.14
C ILE A 110 -11.07 -11.37 -4.00
N LEU A 111 -10.82 -11.77 -2.75
CA LEU A 111 -10.62 -13.14 -2.37
C LEU A 111 -11.94 -13.82 -2.74
N LYS A 112 -12.07 -14.13 -4.04
CA LYS A 112 -13.18 -14.87 -4.59
C LYS A 112 -12.93 -16.31 -4.18
N SER A 113 -13.94 -16.96 -3.64
CA SER A 113 -13.88 -18.41 -3.51
C SER A 113 -13.77 -19.03 -4.91
N LEU A 114 -13.20 -20.23 -5.02
CA LEU A 114 -13.17 -20.99 -6.28
C LEU A 114 -14.58 -21.14 -6.89
N GLU A 115 -15.60 -21.21 -6.04
CA GLU A 115 -17.01 -21.23 -6.42
C GLU A 115 -17.46 -19.95 -7.14
N GLN A 116 -17.10 -18.78 -6.62
CA GLN A 116 -17.47 -17.50 -7.26
C GLN A 116 -16.81 -17.33 -8.62
N VAL A 117 -15.56 -17.80 -8.76
CA VAL A 117 -14.85 -17.80 -10.05
C VAL A 117 -15.51 -18.73 -11.06
N ALA A 118 -15.94 -19.92 -10.63
CA ALA A 118 -16.64 -20.88 -11.49
C ALA A 118 -18.01 -20.37 -11.96
N GLN A 119 -18.78 -19.72 -11.08
CA GLN A 119 -20.08 -19.15 -11.43
C GLN A 119 -19.98 -18.00 -12.43
N GLU A 120 -18.99 -17.10 -12.29
CA GLU A 120 -18.78 -16.01 -13.24
C GLU A 120 -18.36 -16.54 -14.62
N ALA A 121 -17.50 -17.56 -14.67
CA ALA A 121 -17.11 -18.20 -15.93
C ALA A 121 -18.31 -18.84 -16.66
N ALA A 122 -19.17 -19.55 -15.93
CA ALA A 122 -20.37 -20.14 -16.49
C ALA A 122 -21.38 -19.10 -17.01
N GLN A 123 -21.48 -17.94 -16.34
CA GLN A 123 -22.34 -16.84 -16.78
C GLN A 123 -21.77 -16.09 -17.99
N ALA A 124 -20.44 -15.99 -18.11
CA ALA A 124 -19.79 -15.39 -19.27
C ALA A 124 -19.97 -16.24 -20.54
N GLU A 125 -19.92 -17.57 -20.42
CA GLU A 125 -20.20 -18.48 -21.55
C GLU A 125 -21.67 -18.47 -21.99
N ALA A 126 -22.61 -18.21 -21.07
CA ALA A 126 -24.04 -18.11 -21.41
C ALA A 126 -24.43 -16.81 -22.14
N ALA A 127 -23.61 -15.76 -22.04
CA ALA A 127 -23.84 -14.48 -22.71
C ALA A 127 -23.27 -14.41 -24.14
N VAL A 128 -22.53 -15.44 -24.57
CA VAL A 128 -22.04 -15.61 -25.95
C VAL A 128 -22.89 -16.69 -26.63
N ARG A 129 -24.20 -16.46 -26.73
CA ARG A 129 -25.09 -17.26 -27.57
C ARG A 129 -26.28 -16.46 -28.04
#